data_AF-A0A9E0SXS7-F1
#
_entry.id   AF-A0A9E0SXS7-F1
#
_cell.length_a   1.000
_cell.length_b   1.000
_cell.length_c   1.000
_cell.angle_alpha   90.00
_cell.angle_beta   90.00
_cell.angle_gamma   90.00
#
_symmetry.space_group_name_H-M   'P 1'
#
loop_
_entity.id
_entity.type
_entity.pdbx_description
1 polymer ?
#
loop_
_entity_poly.entity_id
_entity_poly.type
_entity_poly.pdbx_seq_one_letter_code
_entity_poly.pdbx_strand_id
1 'polypeptide(L)'
;MPPKVFIGSSTKGLPIAEAIQKALSHTAEAVIWNQGVFRTTNVPIENLLRAVGEYDFGVFVFLPEDELRAREEAVLSVRDNVIFEVGLFIGTLGRERTFFLAPKNQDVKAYLPSDLAGITPAFYDPAASSREAAVGAPLYEVREAIRALGARSGRHHILYDGRGSRLRQFHFDAQIRSVSGGKETVTLLSNGELRATPDGTLCIDRRSRDARYEVTLCPAGPGKPSLGRRPDRVLLLTLEARTDGEPHDLSFVLKRADGNRERVMTLHNQVTSTAWTPLQLYLRGPQDVDLLLRIDDKKPGPAPSSVFLRNLLLVDVDEREVGPMQS
;
A
#
# COMPACT_ATOMS: atom_id res chain seq x y z
N MET A 1 3.76 -4.99 18.23
CA MET A 1 3.18 -5.96 17.27
C MET A 1 4.29 -6.90 16.84
N PRO A 2 4.02 -8.18 16.56
CA PRO A 2 5.02 -9.07 15.99
C PRO A 2 5.48 -8.54 14.61
N PRO A 3 6.77 -8.64 14.25
CA PRO A 3 7.22 -8.29 12.91
C PRO A 3 6.49 -9.13 11.86
N LYS A 4 6.20 -8.53 10.69
CA LYS A 4 5.62 -9.24 9.54
C LYS A 4 6.71 -9.65 8.56
N VAL A 5 6.69 -10.92 8.18
CA VAL A 5 7.66 -11.52 7.26
C VAL A 5 6.93 -11.94 5.98
N PHE A 6 7.39 -11.47 4.84
CA PHE A 6 6.97 -11.98 3.55
C PHE A 6 7.79 -13.22 3.18
N ILE A 7 7.14 -14.27 2.70
CA ILE A 7 7.82 -15.47 2.19
C ILE A 7 7.55 -15.61 0.68
N GLY A 8 8.59 -15.38 -0.11
CA GLY A 8 8.58 -15.56 -1.57
C GLY A 8 9.15 -16.91 -1.99
N SER A 9 8.53 -17.55 -2.98
CA SER A 9 9.04 -18.79 -3.58
C SER A 9 8.44 -19.00 -4.96
N SER A 10 9.04 -19.90 -5.75
CA SER A 10 8.31 -20.51 -6.86
C SER A 10 7.19 -21.43 -6.34
N THR A 11 6.31 -21.89 -7.23
CA THR A 11 5.29 -22.91 -6.90
C THR A 11 5.92 -24.21 -6.39
N LYS A 12 7.05 -24.62 -6.96
CA LYS A 12 7.80 -25.81 -6.54
C LYS A 12 8.49 -25.63 -5.17
N GLY A 13 8.88 -24.40 -4.84
CA GLY A 13 9.43 -24.04 -3.53
C GLY A 13 8.40 -23.87 -2.42
N LEU A 14 7.10 -23.93 -2.74
CA LEU A 14 6.01 -23.76 -1.78
C LEU A 14 6.12 -24.68 -0.54
N PRO A 15 6.47 -25.98 -0.66
CA PRO A 15 6.62 -26.84 0.52
C PRO A 15 7.73 -26.39 1.48
N ILE A 16 8.77 -25.73 0.98
CA ILE A 16 9.83 -25.14 1.81
C ILE A 16 9.33 -23.81 2.41
N ALA A 17 8.61 -22.99 1.65
CA ALA A 17 7.98 -21.76 2.15
C ALA A 17 7.02 -22.05 3.32
N GLU A 18 6.24 -23.12 3.25
CA GLU A 18 5.36 -23.60 4.33
C GLU A 18 6.15 -24.02 5.56
N ALA A 19 7.27 -24.73 5.38
CA ALA A 19 8.15 -25.10 6.48
C ALA A 19 8.77 -23.86 7.16
N ILE A 20 9.16 -22.85 6.38
CA ILE A 20 9.66 -21.56 6.88
C ILE A 20 8.57 -20.85 7.68
N GLN A 21 7.35 -20.73 7.13
CA GLN A 21 6.23 -20.11 7.82
C GLN A 21 5.99 -20.76 9.19
N LYS A 22 5.96 -22.09 9.23
CA LYS A 22 5.78 -22.85 10.47
C LYS A 22 6.91 -22.60 11.46
N ALA A 23 8.16 -22.61 11.01
CA ALA A 23 9.33 -22.36 11.85
C ALA A 23 9.40 -20.93 12.41
N LEU A 24 8.83 -19.95 11.71
CA LEU A 24 8.79 -18.55 12.13
C LEU A 24 7.58 -18.18 13.01
N SER A 25 6.61 -19.09 13.19
CA SER A 25 5.34 -18.84 13.90
C SER A 25 5.46 -18.25 15.31
N HIS A 26 6.54 -18.54 16.03
CA HIS A 26 6.81 -17.98 17.37
C HIS A 26 7.65 -16.70 17.37
N THR A 27 8.15 -16.27 16.21
CA THR A 27 9.06 -15.13 16.05
C THR A 27 8.41 -13.96 15.31
N ALA A 28 7.56 -14.25 14.32
CA ALA A 28 6.97 -13.26 13.44
C ALA A 28 5.63 -13.74 12.86
N GLU A 29 4.83 -12.79 12.37
CA GLU A 29 3.68 -13.08 11.51
C GLU A 29 4.18 -13.28 10.07
N ALA A 30 4.42 -14.54 9.71
CA ALA A 30 4.93 -14.89 8.38
C ALA A 30 3.79 -15.20 7.41
N VAL A 31 3.82 -14.60 6.22
CA VAL A 31 2.79 -14.76 5.18
C VAL A 31 3.44 -15.20 3.88
N ILE A 32 2.95 -16.30 3.31
CA ILE A 32 3.43 -16.81 2.02
C ILE A 32 2.74 -16.04 0.88
N TRP A 33 3.47 -15.78 -0.20
CA TRP A 33 3.01 -15.04 -1.38
C TRP A 33 1.61 -15.45 -1.90
N ASN A 34 1.24 -16.74 -1.82
CA ASN A 34 -0.06 -17.24 -2.29
C ASN A 34 -1.20 -17.14 -1.25
N GLN A 35 -0.92 -16.71 -0.01
CA GLN A 35 -1.90 -16.61 1.07
C GLN A 35 -2.58 -15.23 1.11
N GLY A 36 -3.15 -14.83 -0.03
CA GLY A 36 -3.90 -13.58 -0.15
C GLY A 36 -3.06 -12.33 -0.38
N VAL A 37 -1.72 -12.46 -0.47
CA VAL A 37 -0.80 -11.36 -0.85
C VAL A 37 -0.88 -11.10 -2.36
N PHE A 38 -0.92 -12.16 -3.17
CA PHE A 38 -1.09 -12.07 -4.62
C PHE A 38 -2.31 -12.87 -5.07
N ARG A 39 -3.36 -12.18 -5.50
CA ARG A 39 -4.63 -12.81 -5.89
C ARG A 39 -4.73 -13.23 -7.37
N THR A 40 -3.68 -13.08 -8.18
CA THR A 40 -3.73 -13.45 -9.60
C THR A 40 -2.35 -13.86 -10.12
N THR A 41 -2.32 -14.84 -11.01
CA THR A 41 -1.12 -15.42 -11.66
C THR A 41 -0.29 -14.45 -12.50
N ASN A 42 -0.78 -13.23 -12.75
CA ASN A 42 0.00 -12.09 -13.22
C ASN A 42 -0.10 -11.00 -12.15
N VAL A 43 0.96 -10.83 -11.37
CA VAL A 43 1.03 -9.77 -10.37
C VAL A 43 1.57 -8.52 -11.06
N PRO A 44 0.79 -7.45 -11.24
CA PRO A 44 1.34 -6.17 -11.66
C PRO A 44 2.38 -5.70 -10.64
N ILE A 45 3.46 -5.07 -11.10
CA ILE A 45 4.55 -4.52 -10.27
C ILE A 45 4.02 -3.68 -9.09
N GLU A 46 2.87 -3.04 -9.25
CA GLU A 46 2.17 -2.23 -8.25
C GLU A 46 1.69 -3.03 -7.04
N ASN A 47 1.30 -4.30 -7.23
CA ASN A 47 0.87 -5.17 -6.13
C ASN A 47 2.08 -5.65 -5.32
N LEU A 48 3.20 -5.88 -5.99
CA LEU A 48 4.44 -6.26 -5.32
C LEU A 48 5.02 -5.07 -4.54
N LEU A 49 5.06 -3.87 -5.12
CA LEU A 49 5.44 -2.63 -4.44
C LEU A 49 4.59 -2.38 -3.18
N ARG A 50 3.27 -2.60 -3.28
CA ARG A 50 2.36 -2.52 -2.14
C ARG A 50 2.70 -3.54 -1.06
N ALA A 51 2.90 -4.80 -1.46
CA ALA A 51 3.26 -5.86 -0.53
C ALA A 51 4.55 -5.52 0.22
N VAL A 52 5.62 -5.10 -0.46
CA VAL A 52 6.90 -4.78 0.20
C VAL A 52 6.76 -3.68 1.27
N GLY A 53 5.91 -2.68 1.01
CA GLY A 53 5.55 -1.62 1.97
C GLY A 53 4.91 -2.14 3.27
N GLU A 54 4.28 -3.31 3.23
CA GLU A 54 3.58 -3.91 4.37
C GLU A 54 4.42 -4.92 5.18
N TYR A 55 5.63 -5.28 4.76
CA TYR A 55 6.45 -6.24 5.49
C TYR A 55 7.66 -5.57 6.16
N ASP A 56 8.11 -6.17 7.26
CA ASP A 56 9.29 -5.76 8.02
C ASP A 56 10.53 -6.53 7.55
N PHE A 57 10.33 -7.73 6.99
CA PHE A 57 11.36 -8.63 6.49
C PHE A 57 10.88 -9.40 5.25
N GLY A 58 11.82 -9.81 4.40
CA GLY A 58 11.60 -10.74 3.29
C GLY A 58 12.43 -12.00 3.46
N VAL A 59 11.85 -13.17 3.23
CA VAL A 59 12.54 -14.46 3.17
C VAL A 59 12.18 -15.14 1.86
N PHE A 60 13.17 -15.50 1.06
CA PHE A 60 12.92 -16.09 -0.26
C PHE A 60 13.55 -17.48 -0.38
N VAL A 61 12.80 -18.40 -1.00
CA VAL A 61 13.28 -19.74 -1.32
C VAL A 61 13.78 -19.77 -2.76
N PHE A 62 15.08 -20.00 -2.93
CA PHE A 62 15.72 -20.15 -4.23
C PHE A 62 15.87 -21.61 -4.58
N LEU A 63 15.33 -21.94 -5.75
CA LEU A 63 15.48 -23.23 -6.38
C LEU A 63 15.98 -22.98 -7.81
N PRO A 64 17.00 -23.71 -8.28
CA PRO A 64 17.48 -23.65 -9.66
C PRO A 64 16.49 -24.44 -10.52
N GLU A 65 15.53 -23.74 -11.10
CA GLU A 65 14.34 -24.35 -11.72
C GLU A 65 14.20 -24.05 -13.21
N ASP A 66 14.92 -23.05 -13.72
CA ASP A 66 14.83 -22.63 -15.11
C ASP A 66 16.12 -22.99 -15.85
N GLU A 67 16.00 -23.68 -16.99
CA GLU A 67 17.15 -23.86 -17.90
C GLU A 67 17.46 -22.54 -18.60
N LEU A 68 18.54 -21.85 -18.21
CA LEU A 68 19.15 -20.85 -19.07
C LEU A 68 19.87 -21.58 -20.20
N ARG A 69 19.37 -21.42 -21.43
CA ARG A 69 20.15 -21.75 -22.64
C ARG A 69 21.13 -20.62 -22.92
N ALA A 70 22.21 -20.55 -22.15
CA ALA A 70 23.35 -19.72 -22.46
C ALA A 70 24.42 -20.59 -23.14
N ARG A 71 24.54 -20.48 -24.48
CA ARG A 71 25.60 -21.05 -25.34
C ARG A 71 26.13 -22.44 -24.92
N GLU A 72 25.63 -23.46 -25.63
CA GLU A 72 26.10 -24.87 -25.66
C GLU A 72 26.06 -25.68 -24.34
N GLU A 73 25.87 -25.07 -23.17
CA GLU A 73 25.63 -25.79 -21.91
C GLU A 73 24.31 -25.33 -21.26
N ALA A 74 23.47 -26.30 -20.84
CA ALA A 74 22.23 -26.01 -20.11
C ALA A 74 22.56 -25.71 -18.65
N VAL A 75 22.30 -24.48 -18.21
CA VAL A 75 22.72 -23.93 -16.90
C VAL A 75 21.44 -23.58 -16.12
N LEU A 76 21.20 -24.18 -14.94
CA LEU A 76 19.92 -24.06 -14.18
C LEU A 76 19.80 -22.77 -13.33
N SER A 77 19.11 -21.73 -13.78
CA SER A 77 18.89 -20.47 -13.05
C SER A 77 17.71 -20.47 -12.08
N VAL A 78 17.78 -19.56 -11.10
CA VAL A 78 16.61 -19.11 -10.33
C VAL A 78 15.70 -18.30 -11.26
N ARG A 79 14.37 -18.45 -11.10
CA ARG A 79 13.36 -17.73 -11.88
C ARG A 79 13.59 -16.21 -11.87
N ASP A 80 13.53 -15.59 -13.06
CA ASP A 80 13.68 -14.14 -13.25
C ASP A 80 12.75 -13.32 -12.33
N ASN A 81 11.50 -13.78 -12.15
CA ASN A 81 10.54 -13.11 -11.27
C ASN A 81 10.96 -13.13 -9.80
N VAL A 82 11.57 -14.23 -9.33
CA VAL A 82 12.03 -14.33 -7.95
C VAL A 82 13.24 -13.41 -7.72
N ILE A 83 14.16 -13.33 -8.69
CA ILE A 83 15.29 -12.40 -8.64
C ILE A 83 14.80 -10.93 -8.62
N PHE A 84 13.80 -10.60 -9.44
CA PHE A 84 13.17 -9.29 -9.43
C PHE A 84 12.53 -8.93 -8.08
N GLU A 85 11.73 -9.86 -7.52
CA GLU A 85 11.10 -9.68 -6.20
C GLU A 85 12.13 -9.44 -5.11
N VAL A 86 13.20 -10.21 -5.13
CA VAL A 86 14.34 -10.08 -4.20
C VAL A 86 14.98 -8.71 -4.31
N GLY A 87 15.30 -8.27 -5.53
CA GLY A 87 15.88 -6.94 -5.77
C GLY A 87 14.99 -5.83 -5.23
N LEU A 88 13.67 -5.96 -5.41
CA LEU A 88 12.72 -4.99 -4.89
C LEU A 88 12.67 -4.97 -3.35
N PHE A 89 12.70 -6.14 -2.70
CA PHE A 89 12.74 -6.24 -1.25
C PHE A 89 14.04 -5.69 -0.66
N ILE A 90 15.19 -5.95 -1.28
CA ILE A 90 16.46 -5.34 -0.87
C ILE A 90 16.41 -3.82 -1.02
N GLY A 91 15.90 -3.32 -2.17
CA GLY A 91 15.80 -1.88 -2.43
C GLY A 91 14.88 -1.14 -1.45
N THR A 92 13.88 -1.84 -0.89
CA THR A 92 12.89 -1.22 0.02
C THR A 92 13.17 -1.48 1.50
N LEU A 93 13.55 -2.71 1.86
CA LEU A 93 13.76 -3.13 3.24
C LEU A 93 15.23 -3.10 3.66
N GLY A 94 16.16 -3.02 2.71
CA GLY A 94 17.58 -3.19 2.96
C GLY A 94 18.02 -4.65 2.97
N ARG A 95 19.34 -4.84 2.92
CA ARG A 95 19.98 -6.16 2.90
C ARG A 95 19.84 -6.89 4.23
N GLU A 96 19.89 -6.15 5.33
CA GLU A 96 19.80 -6.65 6.70
C GLU A 96 18.40 -7.20 7.06
N ARG A 97 17.39 -6.92 6.23
CA ARG A 97 16.01 -7.39 6.41
C ARG A 97 15.54 -8.35 5.32
N THR A 98 16.41 -8.74 4.39
CA THR A 98 16.07 -9.62 3.26
C THR A 98 16.99 -10.84 3.21
N PHE A 99 16.41 -12.03 3.30
CA PHE A 99 17.13 -13.31 3.44
C PHE A 99 16.80 -14.31 2.32
N PHE A 100 17.75 -15.18 2.02
CA PHE A 100 17.62 -16.24 1.01
C PHE A 100 17.87 -17.60 1.62
N LEU A 101 17.03 -18.58 1.26
CA LEU A 101 17.25 -19.99 1.55
C LEU A 101 17.44 -20.76 0.25
N ALA A 102 18.44 -21.62 0.22
CA ALA A 102 18.80 -22.43 -0.94
C ALA A 102 19.20 -23.86 -0.50
N PRO A 103 19.03 -24.90 -1.34
CA PRO A 103 19.49 -26.24 -0.99
C PRO A 103 21.03 -26.34 -0.99
N LYS A 104 21.60 -27.03 0.02
CA LYS A 104 23.00 -27.48 0.04
C LYS A 104 23.23 -28.39 -1.16
N ASN A 105 24.30 -28.17 -1.92
CA ASN A 105 24.71 -28.95 -3.11
C ASN A 105 24.10 -28.53 -4.45
N GLN A 106 23.47 -27.36 -4.53
CA GLN A 106 23.22 -26.70 -5.81
C GLN A 106 24.03 -25.41 -5.83
N ASP A 107 24.72 -25.12 -6.95
CA ASP A 107 25.53 -23.91 -7.09
C ASP A 107 24.64 -22.69 -7.33
N VAL A 108 23.73 -22.41 -6.39
CA VAL A 108 22.78 -21.29 -6.45
C VAL A 108 23.50 -19.96 -6.58
N LYS A 109 24.77 -19.86 -6.12
CA LYS A 109 25.61 -18.67 -6.27
C LYS A 109 25.95 -18.36 -7.73
N ALA A 110 26.16 -19.37 -8.57
CA ALA A 110 26.40 -19.17 -10.01
C ALA A 110 25.20 -18.55 -10.75
N TYR A 111 24.01 -18.56 -10.13
CA TYR A 111 22.76 -18.11 -10.73
C TYR A 111 22.21 -16.81 -10.11
N LEU A 112 22.95 -16.19 -9.21
CA LEU A 112 22.61 -14.87 -8.68
C LEU A 112 23.35 -13.78 -9.47
N PRO A 113 22.68 -12.66 -9.81
CA PRO A 113 23.35 -11.46 -10.29
C PRO A 113 24.54 -11.11 -9.38
N SER A 114 25.66 -10.67 -9.96
CA SER A 114 26.88 -10.34 -9.21
C SER A 114 26.65 -9.30 -8.11
N ASP A 115 25.70 -8.39 -8.32
CA ASP A 115 25.29 -7.39 -7.34
C ASP A 115 24.55 -7.99 -6.13
N LEU A 116 23.92 -9.17 -6.29
CA LEU A 116 23.30 -9.95 -5.21
C LEU A 116 24.27 -10.95 -4.57
N ALA A 117 25.46 -11.18 -5.14
CA ALA A 117 26.45 -12.11 -4.61
C ALA A 117 27.00 -11.71 -3.23
N GLY A 118 26.82 -10.44 -2.84
CA GLY A 118 27.12 -9.92 -1.50
C GLY A 118 26.13 -10.34 -0.41
N ILE A 119 25.07 -11.09 -0.75
CA ILE A 119 24.14 -11.70 0.22
C ILE A 119 24.27 -13.21 0.10
N THR A 120 24.77 -13.85 1.16
CA THR A 120 24.98 -15.30 1.16
C THR A 120 23.68 -16.01 1.54
N PRO A 121 23.18 -16.95 0.72
CA PRO A 121 22.02 -17.74 1.09
C PRO A 121 22.31 -18.63 2.31
N ALA A 122 21.31 -18.79 3.17
CA ALA A 122 21.32 -19.83 4.18
C ALA A 122 20.97 -21.17 3.53
N PHE A 123 21.86 -22.15 3.65
CA PHE A 123 21.69 -23.42 2.94
C PHE A 123 20.97 -24.48 3.76
N TYR A 124 19.84 -25.01 3.27
CA TYR A 124 19.11 -26.12 3.87
C TYR A 124 19.48 -27.46 3.25
N ASP A 125 19.40 -28.55 4.01
CA ASP A 125 19.64 -29.89 3.48
C ASP A 125 18.36 -30.48 2.87
N PRO A 126 18.27 -30.67 1.53
CA PRO A 126 17.09 -31.26 0.91
C PRO A 126 16.88 -32.73 1.29
N ALA A 127 17.90 -33.42 1.80
CA ALA A 127 17.86 -34.82 2.21
C ALA A 127 17.50 -35.01 3.70
N ALA A 128 17.20 -33.94 4.43
CA ALA A 128 16.79 -34.04 5.83
C ALA A 128 15.52 -34.88 6.01
N SER A 129 15.34 -35.46 7.20
CA SER A 129 14.21 -36.34 7.53
C SER A 129 12.84 -35.66 7.44
N SER A 130 12.80 -34.33 7.52
CA SER A 130 11.62 -33.52 7.22
C SER A 130 12.03 -32.13 6.73
N ARG A 131 11.09 -31.41 6.12
CA ARG A 131 11.33 -30.03 5.66
C ARG A 131 11.55 -29.08 6.83
N GLU A 132 10.87 -29.28 7.94
CA GLU A 132 11.09 -28.51 9.17
C GLU A 132 12.51 -28.73 9.71
N ALA A 133 13.00 -29.98 9.69
CA ALA A 133 14.37 -30.28 10.06
C ALA A 133 15.37 -29.63 9.09
N ALA A 134 15.06 -29.61 7.79
CA ALA A 134 15.89 -28.98 6.76
C ALA A 134 16.10 -27.48 7.01
N VAL A 135 15.02 -26.74 7.30
CA VAL A 135 15.04 -25.27 7.43
C VAL A 135 15.38 -24.78 8.85
N GLY A 136 15.34 -25.66 9.86
CA GLY A 136 15.51 -25.27 11.26
C GLY A 136 16.83 -24.56 11.56
N ALA A 137 17.97 -25.15 11.18
CA ALA A 137 19.28 -24.53 11.36
C ALA A 137 19.50 -23.30 10.46
N PRO A 138 19.19 -23.34 9.15
CA PRO A 138 19.27 -22.17 8.27
C PRO A 138 18.48 -20.94 8.74
N LEU A 139 17.31 -21.16 9.38
CA LEU A 139 16.49 -20.07 9.91
C LEU A 139 16.94 -19.56 11.28
N TYR A 140 18.02 -20.09 11.87
CA TYR A 140 18.52 -19.57 13.14
C TYR A 140 18.92 -18.10 13.02
N GLU A 141 19.79 -17.78 12.06
CA GLU A 141 20.27 -16.40 11.85
C GLU A 141 19.13 -15.45 11.44
N VAL A 142 18.20 -15.93 10.63
CA VAL A 142 16.99 -15.17 10.25
C VAL A 142 16.16 -14.80 11.48
N ARG A 143 15.97 -15.73 12.42
CA ARG A 143 15.23 -15.47 13.66
C ARG A 143 15.96 -14.49 14.57
N GLU A 144 17.28 -14.61 14.70
CA GLU A 144 18.08 -13.69 15.49
C GLU A 144 18.05 -12.28 14.91
N ALA A 145 18.17 -12.14 13.59
CA ALA A 145 18.04 -10.86 12.92
C ALA A 145 16.64 -10.24 13.11
N ILE A 146 15.57 -11.04 12.99
CA ILE A 146 14.20 -10.57 13.24
C ILE A 146 14.03 -10.07 14.68
N ARG A 147 14.56 -10.81 15.67
CA ARG A 147 14.50 -10.43 17.09
C ARG A 147 15.30 -9.16 17.37
N ALA A 148 16.47 -9.03 16.78
CA ALA A 148 17.36 -7.89 16.98
C ALA A 148 16.81 -6.60 16.33
N LEU A 149 16.35 -6.71 15.08
CA LEU A 149 15.94 -5.54 14.28
C LEU A 149 14.47 -5.16 14.49
N GLY A 150 13.64 -6.09 14.97
CA GLY A 150 12.22 -5.87 15.24
C GLY A 150 11.42 -5.38 14.02
N ALA A 151 10.20 -4.89 14.27
CA ALA A 151 9.41 -4.22 13.24
C ALA A 151 10.10 -2.91 12.81
N ARG A 152 10.05 -2.56 11.53
CA ARG A 152 10.70 -1.34 11.03
C ARG A 152 9.88 -0.10 11.37
N SER A 153 10.57 0.99 11.72
CA SER A 153 10.01 2.34 11.62
C SER A 153 9.71 2.64 10.14
N GLY A 154 8.60 3.31 9.83
CA GLY A 154 8.22 3.59 8.44
C GLY A 154 7.64 2.42 7.66
N ARG A 155 7.13 1.39 8.32
CA ARG A 155 6.17 0.51 7.65
C ARG A 155 4.99 1.35 7.17
N HIS A 156 4.80 1.41 5.86
CA HIS A 156 3.66 2.05 5.22
C HIS A 156 2.40 1.35 5.71
N HIS A 157 1.75 1.93 6.71
CA HIS A 157 0.53 1.34 7.23
C HIS A 157 -0.59 1.80 6.32
N ILE A 158 -1.03 0.92 5.42
CA ILE A 158 -2.15 1.21 4.56
C ILE A 158 -3.40 1.36 5.43
N LEU A 159 -3.83 2.61 5.60
CA LEU A 159 -5.03 2.98 6.35
C LEU A 159 -6.27 2.78 5.48
N TYR A 160 -6.12 2.94 4.17
CA TYR A 160 -7.16 2.73 3.18
C TYR A 160 -6.58 2.40 1.81
N ASP A 161 -7.12 1.38 1.14
CA ASP A 161 -6.77 1.03 -0.24
C ASP A 161 -8.01 0.85 -1.10
N GLY A 162 -8.30 1.86 -1.93
CA GLY A 162 -9.40 1.88 -2.88
C GLY A 162 -9.07 1.26 -4.24
N ARG A 163 -7.86 0.71 -4.44
CA ARG A 163 -7.43 0.10 -5.72
C ARG A 163 -7.92 -1.34 -5.90
N GLY A 164 -8.53 -1.93 -4.86
CA GLY A 164 -9.15 -3.26 -4.91
C GLY A 164 -10.63 -3.17 -5.30
N SER A 165 -11.14 -4.17 -6.03
CA SER A 165 -12.43 -4.21 -6.74
C SER A 165 -13.72 -4.11 -5.90
N ARG A 166 -13.65 -3.62 -4.67
CA ARG A 166 -14.81 -3.11 -3.92
C ARG A 166 -14.33 -1.95 -3.07
N LEU A 167 -14.61 -0.72 -3.49
CA LEU A 167 -14.74 0.40 -2.56
C LEU A 167 -15.74 -0.06 -1.49
N ARG A 168 -15.26 -0.56 -0.34
CA ARG A 168 -16.13 -0.97 0.77
C ARG A 168 -16.84 0.29 1.21
N GLN A 169 -18.11 0.40 0.82
CA GLN A 169 -19.09 1.44 1.14
C GLN A 169 -18.47 2.61 1.90
N PHE A 170 -17.97 3.58 1.13
CA PHE A 170 -17.95 4.94 1.63
C PHE A 170 -19.34 5.25 2.17
N HIS A 171 -19.42 5.73 3.40
CA HIS A 171 -20.62 6.39 3.84
C HIS A 171 -20.56 7.83 3.36
N PHE A 172 -21.32 8.07 2.30
CA PHE A 172 -21.49 9.38 1.72
C PHE A 172 -22.64 10.09 2.45
N ASP A 173 -22.33 11.15 3.20
CA ASP A 173 -23.32 12.15 3.60
C ASP A 173 -23.11 13.37 2.69
N ALA A 174 -23.79 13.38 1.55
CA ALA A 174 -23.73 14.49 0.62
C ALA A 174 -24.63 15.62 1.15
N GLN A 175 -24.06 16.53 1.93
CA GLN A 175 -24.76 17.77 2.30
C GLN A 175 -24.56 18.81 1.21
N ILE A 176 -25.57 18.97 0.38
CA ILE A 176 -25.65 20.10 -0.54
C ILE A 176 -25.84 21.37 0.30
N ARG A 177 -24.85 22.26 0.25
CA ARG A 177 -24.90 23.58 0.90
C ARG A 177 -24.77 24.69 -0.13
N SER A 178 -25.82 25.45 -0.35
CA SER A 178 -25.75 26.73 -1.05
C SER A 178 -25.09 27.79 -0.16
N VAL A 179 -24.29 28.69 -0.73
CA VAL A 179 -23.84 29.89 -0.03
C VAL A 179 -24.44 31.09 -0.73
N SER A 180 -25.46 31.71 -0.14
CA SER A 180 -25.91 33.04 -0.55
C SER A 180 -25.46 34.07 0.49
N GLY A 181 -24.83 35.16 0.04
CA GLY A 181 -24.63 36.36 0.86
C GLY A 181 -23.88 36.18 2.19
N GLY A 182 -22.79 35.40 2.23
CA GLY A 182 -21.89 35.37 3.39
C GLY A 182 -22.43 34.68 4.65
N LYS A 183 -23.61 34.04 4.60
CA LYS A 183 -24.11 33.15 5.66
C LYS A 183 -24.39 31.76 5.10
N GLU A 184 -23.82 30.74 5.73
CA GLU A 184 -24.05 29.33 5.39
C GLU A 184 -25.53 28.99 5.58
N THR A 185 -26.27 28.84 4.49
CA THR A 185 -27.67 28.39 4.54
C THR A 185 -27.76 27.07 3.76
N VAL A 186 -27.99 25.96 4.46
CA VAL A 186 -28.12 24.63 3.85
C VAL A 186 -29.46 24.56 3.12
N THR A 187 -29.44 24.67 1.79
CA THR A 187 -30.64 24.50 0.96
C THR A 187 -30.52 23.20 0.18
N LEU A 188 -31.50 22.30 0.31
CA LEU A 188 -31.56 20.95 -0.31
C LEU A 188 -31.71 20.95 -1.86
N LEU A 189 -31.44 22.07 -2.55
CA LEU A 189 -31.88 22.31 -3.93
C LEU A 189 -30.73 22.46 -4.94
N SER A 190 -29.60 21.77 -4.76
CA SER A 190 -28.59 21.69 -5.84
C SER A 190 -28.68 20.35 -6.54
N ASN A 191 -28.81 20.37 -7.87
CA ASN A 191 -28.83 19.15 -8.67
C ASN A 191 -27.38 18.71 -8.95
N GLY A 192 -27.04 17.51 -8.51
CA GLY A 192 -25.89 16.74 -8.96
C GLY A 192 -25.85 15.37 -8.30
N GLU A 193 -25.03 14.48 -8.85
CA GLU A 193 -25.09 13.05 -8.60
C GLU A 193 -23.70 12.55 -8.23
N LEU A 194 -23.60 11.82 -7.12
CA LEU A 194 -22.39 11.11 -6.74
C LEU A 194 -22.57 9.64 -7.10
N ARG A 195 -21.68 9.10 -7.94
CA ARG A 195 -21.72 7.70 -8.37
C ARG A 195 -20.40 7.02 -8.14
N ALA A 196 -20.43 5.82 -7.58
CA ALA A 196 -19.28 4.92 -7.57
C ALA A 196 -19.46 3.88 -8.67
N THR A 197 -18.51 3.79 -9.59
CA THR A 197 -18.52 2.80 -10.66
C THR A 197 -17.95 1.46 -10.18
N PRO A 198 -18.23 0.34 -10.88
CA PRO A 198 -17.73 -0.99 -10.51
C PRO A 198 -16.20 -1.09 -10.44
N ASP A 199 -15.48 -0.28 -11.22
CA ASP A 199 -14.01 -0.17 -11.22
C ASP A 199 -13.46 0.68 -10.06
N GLY A 200 -14.31 1.21 -9.17
CA GLY A 200 -13.88 1.99 -8.02
C GLY A 200 -13.61 3.47 -8.34
N THR A 201 -14.07 3.95 -9.49
CA THR A 201 -14.03 5.39 -9.81
C THR A 201 -15.22 6.09 -9.13
N LEU A 202 -14.92 7.15 -8.39
CA LEU A 202 -15.91 8.07 -7.86
C LEU A 202 -16.15 9.17 -8.89
N CYS A 203 -17.39 9.34 -9.33
CA CYS A 203 -17.83 10.41 -10.20
C CYS A 203 -18.71 11.38 -9.41
N ILE A 204 -18.39 12.67 -9.45
CA ILE A 204 -19.19 13.76 -8.93
C ILE A 204 -19.69 14.58 -10.12
N ASP A 205 -20.96 14.40 -10.49
CA ASP A 205 -21.60 15.15 -11.56
C ASP A 205 -22.25 16.42 -11.00
N ARG A 206 -21.87 17.58 -11.53
CA ARG A 206 -22.43 18.88 -11.16
C ARG A 206 -23.37 19.36 -12.24
N ARG A 207 -24.64 19.59 -11.88
CA ARG A 207 -25.65 20.17 -12.79
C ARG A 207 -26.08 21.58 -12.39
N SER A 208 -25.60 22.09 -11.26
CA SER A 208 -25.94 23.41 -10.75
C SER A 208 -24.70 24.17 -10.27
N ARG A 209 -24.75 25.49 -10.39
CA ARG A 209 -23.60 26.35 -10.08
C ARG A 209 -23.24 26.28 -8.60
N ASP A 210 -24.19 26.21 -7.66
CA ASP A 210 -23.91 26.41 -6.23
C ASP A 210 -23.74 25.12 -5.40
N ALA A 211 -23.64 23.96 -6.05
CA ALA A 211 -23.49 22.68 -5.37
C ALA A 211 -22.10 22.50 -4.74
N ARG A 212 -22.05 22.19 -3.44
CA ARG A 212 -20.87 21.66 -2.75
C ARG A 212 -21.11 20.19 -2.39
N TYR A 213 -20.06 19.38 -2.51
CA TYR A 213 -20.07 17.97 -2.12
C TYR A 213 -19.00 17.72 -1.07
N GLU A 214 -19.29 16.78 -0.18
CA GLU A 214 -18.41 16.36 0.89
C GLU A 214 -18.28 14.84 0.86
N VAL A 215 -17.06 14.33 0.66
CA VAL A 215 -16.77 12.88 0.69
C VAL A 215 -15.91 12.59 1.91
N THR A 216 -16.43 11.80 2.85
CA THR A 216 -15.67 11.39 4.05
C THR A 216 -15.20 9.95 3.89
N LEU A 217 -13.90 9.71 4.08
CA LEU A 217 -13.34 8.36 3.96
C LEU A 217 -13.48 7.63 5.31
N CYS A 218 -14.43 6.72 5.49
CA CYS A 218 -14.59 5.97 6.75
C CYS A 218 -14.40 4.45 6.53
N PRO A 219 -13.16 3.92 6.66
CA PRO A 219 -12.87 2.51 6.37
C PRO A 219 -13.64 1.52 7.26
N ALA A 220 -13.97 1.94 8.48
CA ALA A 220 -14.67 1.14 9.47
C ALA A 220 -16.20 1.40 9.51
N GLY A 221 -16.76 2.15 8.55
CA GLY A 221 -18.19 2.47 8.48
C GLY A 221 -18.56 3.86 9.00
N PRO A 222 -19.85 4.25 8.93
CA PRO A 222 -20.32 5.60 9.23
C PRO A 222 -20.17 5.89 10.73
N GLY A 223 -19.85 7.13 11.07
CA GLY A 223 -19.65 7.55 12.46
C GLY A 223 -18.41 6.96 13.14
N LYS A 224 -17.61 6.15 12.41
CA LYS A 224 -16.26 5.75 12.81
C LYS A 224 -15.24 6.70 12.20
N PRO A 225 -14.13 6.97 12.90
CA PRO A 225 -13.12 7.85 12.35
C PRO A 225 -12.44 7.26 11.13
N SER A 226 -11.98 8.12 10.23
CA SER A 226 -11.11 7.75 9.11
C SER A 226 -9.82 7.14 9.64
N LEU A 227 -9.32 7.68 10.74
CA LEU A 227 -8.04 7.34 11.35
C LEU A 227 -8.23 7.23 12.87
N GLY A 228 -7.93 6.08 13.47
CA GLY A 228 -7.85 5.94 14.94
C GLY A 228 -6.62 6.66 15.51
N ARG A 229 -6.46 6.73 16.83
CA ARG A 229 -5.26 7.31 17.50
C ARG A 229 -3.98 6.49 17.30
N ARG A 230 -2.85 7.11 16.92
CA ARG A 230 -1.49 6.51 16.95
C ARG A 230 -0.39 7.59 17.01
N PRO A 231 0.77 7.30 17.63
CA PRO A 231 1.94 8.17 17.62
C PRO A 231 2.54 8.33 16.22
N ASP A 232 3.04 9.53 15.93
CA ASP A 232 3.77 9.98 14.73
C ASP A 232 3.08 9.75 13.39
N ARG A 233 2.40 10.78 12.87
CA ARG A 233 1.60 10.67 11.64
C ARG A 233 1.90 11.75 10.64
N VAL A 234 2.58 11.34 9.58
CA VAL A 234 2.43 11.97 8.27
C VAL A 234 1.58 11.04 7.43
N LEU A 235 0.50 11.57 6.86
CA LEU A 235 -0.42 10.81 6.04
C LEU A 235 -0.12 11.09 4.58
N LEU A 236 0.16 10.05 3.82
CA LEU A 236 0.27 10.13 2.38
C LEU A 236 -1.07 9.73 1.76
N LEU A 237 -1.76 10.69 1.15
CA LEU A 237 -2.91 10.45 0.30
C LEU A 237 -2.47 10.51 -1.17
N THR A 238 -2.64 9.40 -1.88
CA THR A 238 -2.47 9.36 -3.34
C THR A 238 -3.79 9.03 -4.02
N LEU A 239 -4.07 9.70 -5.12
CA LEU A 239 -5.22 9.41 -5.98
C LEU A 239 -4.94 9.88 -7.41
N GLU A 240 -5.77 9.47 -8.36
CA GLU A 240 -5.82 10.13 -9.67
C GLU A 240 -7.12 10.92 -9.79
N ALA A 241 -7.04 12.08 -10.42
CA ALA A 241 -8.19 12.93 -10.69
C ALA A 241 -8.23 13.37 -12.16
N ARG A 242 -9.44 13.55 -12.68
CA ARG A 242 -9.70 14.23 -13.96
C ARG A 242 -11.01 14.99 -13.88
N THR A 243 -11.21 15.94 -14.78
CA THR A 243 -12.47 16.66 -14.96
C THR A 243 -12.99 16.47 -16.39
N ASP A 244 -14.31 16.42 -16.55
CA ASP A 244 -14.97 16.65 -17.84
C ASP A 244 -15.73 17.99 -17.75
N GLY A 245 -15.37 18.92 -18.63
CA GLY A 245 -15.89 20.28 -18.63
C GLY A 245 -14.94 21.25 -17.93
N GLU A 246 -15.40 21.90 -16.88
CA GLU A 246 -14.68 22.99 -16.20
C GLU A 246 -13.70 22.50 -15.12
N PRO A 247 -12.70 23.32 -14.73
CA PRO A 247 -11.85 23.04 -13.58
C PRO A 247 -12.61 22.86 -12.26
N HIS A 248 -12.13 21.93 -11.42
CA HIS A 248 -12.63 21.72 -10.06
C HIS A 248 -11.55 22.04 -9.01
N ASP A 249 -11.91 22.82 -7.98
CA ASP A 249 -11.01 23.17 -6.88
C ASP A 249 -11.25 22.21 -5.71
N LEU A 250 -10.51 21.11 -5.68
CA LEU A 250 -10.59 20.12 -4.62
C LEU A 250 -9.88 20.60 -3.36
N SER A 251 -10.51 20.36 -2.21
CA SER A 251 -9.97 20.62 -0.89
C SER A 251 -9.91 19.33 -0.09
N PHE A 252 -8.75 18.99 0.43
CA PHE A 252 -8.50 17.81 1.24
C PHE A 252 -8.38 18.26 2.69
N VAL A 253 -9.41 18.01 3.47
CA VAL A 253 -9.60 18.54 4.82
C VAL A 253 -9.43 17.43 5.84
N LEU A 254 -8.52 17.65 6.78
CA LEU A 254 -8.38 16.82 7.97
C LEU A 254 -9.10 17.49 9.14
N LYS A 255 -10.01 16.76 9.80
CA LYS A 255 -10.78 17.26 10.96
C LYS A 255 -10.69 16.30 12.13
N ARG A 256 -10.93 16.79 13.34
CA ARG A 256 -11.14 15.94 14.53
C ARG A 256 -12.50 15.22 14.42
N ALA A 257 -12.54 13.95 14.82
CA ALA A 257 -13.75 13.13 14.82
C ALA A 257 -14.60 13.30 16.09
N ASP A 258 -14.11 14.02 17.10
CA ASP A 258 -14.78 14.31 18.38
C ASP A 258 -15.93 15.34 18.28
N GLY A 259 -16.29 15.74 17.05
CA GLY A 259 -17.36 16.71 16.79
C GLY A 259 -16.93 18.18 16.96
N ASN A 260 -15.72 18.44 17.44
CA ASN A 260 -15.17 19.79 17.42
C ASN A 260 -14.89 20.17 15.96
N ARG A 261 -15.53 21.24 15.46
CA ARG A 261 -15.47 21.67 14.05
C ARG A 261 -14.09 22.18 13.62
N GLU A 262 -13.08 22.07 14.47
CA GLU A 262 -11.74 22.57 14.23
C GLU A 262 -11.08 21.79 13.09
N ARG A 263 -10.77 22.52 12.01
CA ARG A 263 -10.01 21.98 10.88
C ARG A 263 -8.56 21.88 11.32
N VAL A 264 -8.02 20.68 11.24
CA VAL A 264 -6.61 20.42 11.54
C VAL A 264 -5.74 20.91 10.40
N MET A 265 -6.13 20.56 9.16
CA MET A 265 -5.37 20.90 7.96
C MET A 265 -6.31 20.97 6.76
N THR A 266 -5.97 21.78 5.77
CA THR A 266 -6.66 21.82 4.48
C THR A 266 -5.65 22.04 3.37
N LEU A 267 -5.58 21.11 2.42
CA LEU A 267 -4.83 21.28 1.17
C LEU A 267 -5.78 21.57 0.03
N HIS A 268 -5.34 22.37 -0.93
CA HIS A 268 -6.09 22.71 -2.13
C HIS A 268 -5.37 22.19 -3.36
N ASN A 269 -6.11 21.56 -4.27
CA ASN A 269 -5.58 21.12 -5.56
C ASN A 269 -6.62 21.36 -6.65
N GLN A 270 -6.22 22.01 -7.74
CA GLN A 270 -7.11 22.28 -8.85
C GLN A 270 -6.95 21.20 -9.92
N VAL A 271 -8.07 20.56 -10.27
CA VAL A 271 -8.13 19.54 -11.32
C VAL A 271 -8.66 20.20 -12.59
N THR A 272 -7.80 20.34 -13.60
CA THR A 272 -8.11 21.01 -14.88
C THR A 272 -8.08 20.06 -16.09
N SER A 273 -7.46 18.89 -15.92
CA SER A 273 -7.18 17.97 -17.03
C SER A 273 -8.33 16.99 -17.27
N THR A 274 -8.62 16.73 -18.54
CA THR A 274 -9.49 15.62 -18.97
C THR A 274 -8.79 14.26 -18.93
N ALA A 275 -7.45 14.26 -18.87
CA ALA A 275 -6.65 13.06 -18.63
C ALA A 275 -6.47 12.81 -17.13
N TRP A 276 -6.37 11.53 -16.76
CA TRP A 276 -6.06 11.13 -15.39
C TRP A 276 -4.73 11.70 -14.93
N THR A 277 -4.77 12.52 -13.90
CA THR A 277 -3.61 13.21 -13.32
C THR A 277 -3.38 12.69 -11.91
N PRO A 278 -2.18 12.18 -11.59
CA PRO A 278 -1.86 11.72 -10.25
C PRO A 278 -1.75 12.92 -9.29
N LEU A 279 -2.33 12.75 -8.10
CA LEU A 279 -2.24 13.68 -6.98
C LEU A 279 -1.57 12.97 -5.82
N GLN A 280 -0.57 13.62 -5.24
CA GLN A 280 0.15 13.16 -4.06
C GLN A 280 0.11 14.26 -2.99
N LEU A 281 -0.52 13.97 -1.86
CA LEU A 281 -0.80 14.95 -0.82
C LEU A 281 -0.33 14.41 0.52
N TYR A 282 0.44 15.22 1.23
CA TYR A 282 0.93 14.89 2.56
C TYR A 282 0.16 15.71 3.59
N LEU A 283 -0.56 15.02 4.46
CA LEU A 283 -1.39 15.63 5.49
C LEU A 283 -0.78 15.33 6.86
N ARG A 284 -0.61 16.35 7.70
CA ARG A 284 -0.17 16.18 9.08
C ARG A 284 -1.35 16.40 10.02
N GLY A 285 -1.50 15.51 11.00
CA GLY A 285 -2.56 15.62 11.99
C GLY A 285 -2.08 15.28 13.40
N PRO A 286 -2.81 15.73 14.44
CA PRO A 286 -2.53 15.40 15.82
C PRO A 286 -2.63 13.89 16.03
N GLN A 287 -1.74 13.38 16.88
CA GLN A 287 -1.47 11.95 17.05
C GLN A 287 -2.43 11.27 18.04
N ASP A 288 -3.06 12.07 18.90
CA ASP A 288 -3.87 11.68 20.05
C ASP A 288 -5.38 11.74 19.78
N VAL A 289 -5.78 12.12 18.57
CA VAL A 289 -7.19 12.28 18.18
C VAL A 289 -7.56 11.38 17.03
N ASP A 290 -8.84 11.03 17.03
CA ASP A 290 -9.46 10.41 15.88
C ASP A 290 -9.71 11.47 14.80
N LEU A 291 -9.45 11.13 13.54
CA LEU A 291 -9.52 12.10 12.44
C LEU A 291 -10.51 11.68 11.36
N LEU A 292 -11.08 12.69 10.69
CA LEU A 292 -11.90 12.55 9.49
C LEU A 292 -11.17 13.20 8.31
N LEU A 293 -10.92 12.43 7.25
CA LEU A 293 -10.42 12.92 5.97
C LEU A 293 -11.60 13.17 5.04
N ARG A 294 -11.74 14.41 4.60
CA ARG A 294 -12.82 14.90 3.75
C ARG A 294 -12.28 15.48 2.45
N ILE A 295 -12.92 15.17 1.34
CA ILE A 295 -12.65 15.80 0.04
C ILE A 295 -13.84 16.69 -0.32
N ASP A 296 -13.58 17.98 -0.53
CA ASP A 296 -14.58 18.99 -0.90
C ASP A 296 -14.27 19.57 -2.28
N ASP A 297 -15.27 19.80 -3.11
CA ASP A 297 -15.14 20.69 -4.27
C ASP A 297 -15.63 22.10 -3.86
N LYS A 298 -14.69 23.01 -3.58
CA LYS A 298 -14.95 24.22 -2.78
C LYS A 298 -15.39 25.42 -3.61
N LYS A 299 -14.86 25.57 -4.83
CA LYS A 299 -15.23 26.69 -5.72
C LYS A 299 -16.22 26.22 -6.77
N PRO A 300 -17.41 26.82 -6.80
CA PRO A 300 -18.38 26.43 -7.78
C PRO A 300 -18.07 27.04 -9.16
N GLY A 301 -17.57 26.23 -10.10
CA GLY A 301 -17.41 26.61 -11.50
C GLY A 301 -18.72 26.54 -12.32
N PRO A 302 -18.71 26.94 -13.60
CA PRO A 302 -19.85 26.73 -14.50
C PRO A 302 -20.24 25.25 -14.58
N ALA A 303 -21.54 24.98 -14.69
CA ALA A 303 -22.11 23.63 -14.85
C ALA A 303 -22.79 23.53 -16.24
N PRO A 304 -22.86 22.34 -16.86
CA PRO A 304 -22.50 21.03 -16.32
C PRO A 304 -21.00 20.72 -16.36
N SER A 305 -20.50 20.10 -15.29
CA SER A 305 -19.10 19.64 -15.17
C SER A 305 -19.05 18.45 -14.23
N SER A 306 -18.04 17.59 -14.40
CA SER A 306 -17.90 16.38 -13.60
C SER A 306 -16.45 16.16 -13.20
N VAL A 307 -16.21 15.83 -11.94
CA VAL A 307 -14.89 15.41 -11.45
C VAL A 307 -14.89 13.92 -11.13
N PHE A 308 -13.82 13.26 -11.52
CA PHE A 308 -13.63 11.83 -11.33
C PHE A 308 -12.40 11.59 -10.47
N LEU A 309 -12.52 10.73 -9.47
CA LEU A 309 -11.44 10.34 -8.57
C LEU A 309 -11.31 8.82 -8.57
N ARG A 310 -10.10 8.28 -8.67
CA ARG A 310 -9.85 6.84 -8.56
C ARG A 310 -8.54 6.54 -7.86
N ASN A 311 -8.30 5.25 -7.60
CA ASN A 311 -7.04 4.76 -7.03
C ASN A 311 -6.66 5.44 -5.71
N LEU A 312 -7.66 5.81 -4.89
CA LEU A 312 -7.43 6.42 -3.58
C LEU A 312 -6.68 5.46 -2.67
N LEU A 313 -5.54 5.90 -2.16
CA LEU A 313 -4.71 5.18 -1.21
C LEU A 313 -4.31 6.15 -0.11
N LEU A 314 -4.58 5.77 1.14
CA LEU A 314 -4.17 6.52 2.33
C LEU A 314 -3.22 5.67 3.14
N VAL A 315 -2.04 6.20 3.40
CA VAL A 315 -0.94 5.50 4.06
C VAL A 315 -0.43 6.33 5.23
N ASP A 316 -0.13 5.67 6.34
CA ASP A 316 0.69 6.22 7.41
C ASP A 316 2.16 6.06 7.01
N VAL A 317 2.88 7.18 6.84
CA VAL A 317 4.28 7.20 6.43
C VAL A 317 5.14 7.80 7.56
N ASP A 318 6.39 7.33 7.66
CA ASP A 318 7.33 7.89 8.64
C ASP A 318 7.63 9.35 8.32
N GLU A 319 7.60 10.22 9.32
CA GLU A 319 7.98 11.62 9.16
C GLU A 319 9.41 11.77 8.60
N ARG A 320 10.30 10.83 8.93
CA ARG A 320 11.69 10.82 8.44
C ARG A 320 11.80 10.58 6.94
N GLU A 321 10.80 9.97 6.31
CA GLU A 321 10.78 9.69 4.86
C GLU A 321 10.32 10.90 4.04
N VAL A 322 9.63 11.87 4.65
CA VAL A 322 8.90 12.92 3.93
C VAL A 322 9.71 14.22 3.76
N GLY A 323 10.87 14.34 4.41
CA GLY A 323 11.70 15.55 4.38
C GLY A 323 10.97 16.80 4.95
N PRO A 324 11.65 17.96 5.04
CA PRO A 324 11.00 19.18 5.51
C PRO A 324 9.99 19.66 4.45
N MET A 325 8.70 19.55 4.76
CA MET A 325 7.63 20.09 3.92
C MET A 325 7.37 21.56 4.25
N GLN A 326 7.14 22.37 3.22
CA GLN A 326 6.74 23.77 3.40
C GLN A 326 5.33 23.83 3.99
N SER A 327 5.22 24.53 5.13
CA SER A 327 4.00 24.80 5.90
C SER A 327 3.01 25.69 5.18
#